data_AF-A0A952H1I8-F1
#
_entry.id   AF-A0A952H1I8-F1
#
_cell.length_a   1.000
_cell.length_b   1.000
_cell.length_c   1.000
_cell.angle_alpha   90.00
_cell.angle_beta   90.00
_cell.angle_gamma   90.00
#
_symmetry.space_group_name_H-M   'P 1'
#
loop_
_entity.id
_entity.type
_entity.pdbx_description
1 polymer ?
#
loop_
_entity_poly.entity_id
_entity_poly.type
_entity_poly.pdbx_seq_one_letter_code
_entity_poly.pdbx_strand_id
1 'polypeptide(L)'
;MICTTCAGGQGQALLEAVENEALARDWPLPIRGQACMAACKQSCTAALQGVGKHSYLFGQLAPDAACVAALLAVAAQHAEPGDGLLALDRRPDRLKSGLVARLPPLP
;
A
#
# COMPACT_ATOMS: atom_id res chain seq x y z
N MET A 1 -2.18 4.86 0.82
CA MET A 1 -3.00 5.01 2.05
C MET A 1 -2.83 3.78 2.92
N ILE A 2 -2.81 3.93 4.24
CA ILE A 2 -2.67 2.81 5.19
C ILE A 2 -3.82 2.86 6.20
N CYS A 3 -4.44 1.71 6.50
CA CYS A 3 -5.53 1.62 7.49
C CYS A 3 -4.97 1.82 8.89
N THR A 4 -5.32 2.92 9.56
CA THR A 4 -4.83 3.26 10.91
C THR A 4 -5.57 2.53 12.02
N THR A 5 -6.74 1.97 11.72
CA THR A 5 -7.59 1.25 12.69
C THR A 5 -7.43 -0.28 12.63
N CYS A 6 -6.35 -0.80 12.05
CA CYS A 6 -6.05 -2.23 12.14
C CYS A 6 -5.78 -2.67 13.59
N ALA A 7 -6.10 -3.93 13.90
CA ALA A 7 -6.08 -4.45 15.26
C ALA A 7 -4.72 -4.29 15.95
N GLY A 8 -4.77 -3.97 17.25
CA GLY A 8 -3.57 -3.86 18.10
C GLY A 8 -2.67 -2.65 17.76
N GLY A 9 -3.18 -1.62 17.10
CA GLY A 9 -2.40 -0.43 16.73
C GLY A 9 -1.39 -0.66 15.60
N GLN A 10 -1.33 -1.86 15.04
CA GLN A 10 -0.35 -2.21 14.01
C GLN A 10 -0.52 -1.41 12.72
N GLY A 11 -1.74 -0.95 12.42
CA GLY A 11 -2.00 -0.08 11.27
C GLY A 11 -1.35 1.29 11.40
N GLN A 12 -1.41 1.87 12.61
CA GLN A 12 -0.75 3.12 12.94
C GLN A 12 0.77 2.95 12.90
N ALA A 13 1.31 1.89 13.51
CA ALA A 13 2.74 1.59 13.45
C ALA A 13 3.25 1.40 12.02
N LEU A 14 2.45 0.79 11.13
CA LEU A 14 2.79 0.64 9.72
C LEU A 14 2.81 1.98 8.99
N LEU A 15 1.85 2.87 9.28
CA LEU A 15 1.83 4.21 8.70
C LEU A 15 3.10 4.98 9.08
N GLU A 16 3.43 5.03 10.37
CA GLU A 16 4.61 5.73 10.89
C GLU A 16 5.91 5.17 10.30
N ALA A 17 6.03 3.84 10.20
CA ALA A 17 7.20 3.21 9.60
C ALA A 17 7.36 3.58 8.11
N VAL A 18 6.27 3.63 7.35
CA VAL A 18 6.29 4.02 5.93
C VAL A 18 6.59 5.51 5.77
N GLU A 19 6.02 6.37 6.62
CA GLU A 19 6.28 7.82 6.60
C GLU A 19 7.73 8.15 6.94
N ASN A 20 8.31 7.50 7.95
CA ASN A 20 9.71 7.67 8.33
C ASN A 20 10.66 7.24 7.21
N GLU A 21 10.43 6.08 6.60
CA GLU A 21 11.25 5.61 5.49
C GLU A 21 11.10 6.49 4.25
N ALA A 22 9.89 6.96 3.97
CA ALA A 22 9.62 7.88 2.88
C ALA A 22 10.35 9.22 3.07
N LEU A 23 10.34 9.76 4.29
CA LEU A 23 11.09 10.97 4.65
C LEU A 23 12.59 10.76 4.46
N ALA A 24 13.13 9.63 4.92
CA ALA A 24 14.56 9.31 4.77
C ALA A 24 15.02 9.16 3.30
N ARG A 25 14.08 8.95 2.36
CA ARG A 25 14.33 8.77 0.92
C ARG A 25 13.96 9.98 0.07
N ASP A 26 13.56 11.10 0.67
CA ASP A 26 12.98 12.25 -0.05
C ASP A 26 11.83 11.83 -1.00
N TRP A 27 10.96 10.93 -0.52
CA TRP A 27 9.96 10.27 -1.35
C TRP A 27 8.88 11.25 -1.87
N PRO A 28 8.59 11.27 -3.18
CA PRO A 28 7.75 12.31 -3.77
C PRO A 28 6.24 12.01 -3.72
N LEU A 29 5.82 10.79 -3.37
CA LEU A 29 4.40 10.40 -3.42
C LEU A 29 3.71 10.61 -2.06
N PRO A 30 2.46 11.07 -2.05
CA PRO A 30 1.72 11.29 -0.81
C PRO A 30 1.43 9.97 -0.09
N ILE A 31 1.78 9.93 1.19
CA ILE A 31 1.40 8.88 2.12
C ILE A 31 0.39 9.46 3.10
N ARG A 32 -0.63 8.69 3.43
CA ARG A 32 -1.66 9.12 4.39
C ARG A 32 -2.30 7.94 5.09
N GLY A 33 -2.69 8.16 6.33
CA GLY A 33 -3.64 7.31 7.03
C GLY A 33 -5.04 7.40 6.44
N GLN A 34 -5.75 6.29 6.48
CA GLN A 34 -7.19 6.19 6.29
C GLN A 34 -7.73 5.40 7.49
N ALA A 35 -8.96 5.68 7.92
CA ALA A 35 -9.61 4.86 8.95
C ALA A 35 -9.92 3.44 8.42
N CYS A 36 -11.02 2.83 8.85
CA CYS A 36 -11.35 1.46 8.46
C CYS A 36 -11.52 1.28 6.93
N MET A 37 -10.88 0.26 6.38
CA MET A 37 -11.06 -0.22 4.99
C MET A 37 -11.83 -1.55 4.90
N ALA A 38 -12.55 -1.94 5.97
CA ALA A 38 -13.38 -3.14 6.07
C ALA A 38 -12.70 -4.49 5.72
N ALA A 39 -11.36 -4.55 5.81
CA ALA A 39 -10.57 -5.72 5.46
C ALA A 39 -9.81 -6.30 6.68
N CYS A 40 -10.42 -6.29 7.86
CA CYS A 40 -9.77 -6.67 9.12
C CYS A 40 -9.21 -8.10 9.13
N LYS A 41 -9.81 -9.04 8.39
CA LYS A 41 -9.30 -10.42 8.24
C LYS A 41 -7.95 -10.48 7.52
N GLN A 42 -7.56 -9.41 6.82
CA GLN A 42 -6.33 -9.29 6.05
C GLN A 42 -5.40 -8.22 6.66
N SER A 43 -5.49 -7.94 7.96
CA SER A 43 -4.68 -6.88 8.58
C SER A 43 -3.17 -7.16 8.54
N CYS A 44 -2.30 -6.16 8.43
CA CYS A 44 -2.63 -4.75 8.14
C CYS A 44 -2.91 -4.53 6.64
N THR A 45 -3.62 -3.46 6.30
CA THR A 45 -3.99 -3.17 4.91
C THR A 45 -3.54 -1.80 4.43
N ALA A 46 -3.19 -1.73 3.15
CA ALA A 46 -2.79 -0.51 2.46
C ALA A 46 -3.39 -0.47 1.06
N ALA A 47 -3.73 0.72 0.60
CA ALA A 47 -4.31 0.95 -0.71
C ALA A 47 -3.45 1.89 -1.57
N LEU A 48 -3.36 1.55 -2.86
CA LEU A 48 -2.79 2.40 -3.92
C LEU A 48 -3.93 2.93 -4.78
N GLN A 49 -3.89 4.23 -5.06
CA GLN A 49 -4.89 4.93 -5.87
C GLN A 49 -4.21 6.03 -6.68
N GLY A 50 -4.75 6.30 -7.86
CA GLY A 50 -4.32 7.36 -8.74
C GLY A 50 -5.41 7.67 -9.76
N VAL A 51 -5.45 8.91 -10.24
CA VAL A 51 -6.44 9.35 -11.24
C VAL A 51 -6.24 8.53 -12.52
N GLY A 52 -7.32 7.99 -13.07
CA GLY A 52 -7.29 7.15 -14.28
C GLY A 52 -6.58 5.80 -14.10
N LYS A 53 -6.29 5.38 -12.86
CA LYS A 53 -5.54 4.15 -12.56
C LYS A 53 -6.37 3.12 -11.82
N HIS A 54 -6.05 1.84 -12.06
CA HIS A 54 -6.53 0.74 -11.23
C HIS A 54 -6.12 0.99 -9.78
N SER A 55 -7.07 0.77 -8.86
CA SER A 55 -6.79 0.86 -7.43
C SER A 55 -6.52 -0.53 -6.87
N TYR A 56 -5.62 -0.61 -5.89
CA TYR A 56 -5.23 -1.87 -5.24
C TYR A 56 -5.47 -1.78 -3.75
N LEU A 57 -5.94 -2.87 -3.16
CA LEU A 57 -5.94 -3.11 -1.73
C LEU A 57 -5.05 -4.31 -1.43
N PHE A 58 -3.99 -4.09 -0.67
CA PHE A 58 -3.12 -5.12 -0.15
C PHE A 58 -3.41 -5.38 1.33
N GLY A 59 -3.17 -6.61 1.76
CA GLY A 59 -3.33 -7.07 3.13
C GLY A 59 -2.16 -7.95 3.58
N GLN A 60 -2.28 -8.49 4.80
CA GLN A 60 -1.24 -9.29 5.50
C GLN A 60 0.08 -8.52 5.65
N LEU A 61 -0.04 -7.19 5.81
CA LEU A 61 1.09 -6.28 5.99
C LEU A 61 1.50 -6.23 7.46
N ALA A 62 2.78 -5.94 7.70
CA ALA A 62 3.34 -5.76 9.04
C ALA A 62 4.26 -4.53 9.06
N PRO A 63 4.44 -3.86 10.21
CA PRO A 63 5.31 -2.69 10.35
C PRO A 63 6.80 -3.07 10.42
N ASP A 64 7.25 -3.92 9.49
CA ASP A 64 8.65 -4.33 9.35
C ASP A 64 9.30 -3.68 8.11
N ALA A 65 10.63 -3.57 8.14
CA ALA A 65 11.38 -2.88 7.09
C ALA A 65 11.18 -3.49 5.70
N ALA A 66 11.02 -4.81 5.60
CA ALA A 66 10.81 -5.50 4.32
C ALA A 66 9.44 -5.15 3.73
N CYS A 67 8.39 -5.10 4.55
CA CYS A 67 7.05 -4.72 4.14
C CYS A 67 6.98 -3.24 3.75
N VAL A 68 7.65 -2.36 4.52
CA VAL A 68 7.76 -0.93 4.20
C VAL A 68 8.43 -0.73 2.85
N ALA A 69 9.59 -1.36 2.62
CA ALA A 69 10.30 -1.27 1.35
C ALA A 69 9.45 -1.81 0.18
N ALA A 70 8.73 -2.91 0.39
CA ALA A 70 7.83 -3.47 -0.61
C ALA A 70 6.68 -2.52 -0.98
N LEU A 71 6.05 -1.87 0.01
CA LEU A 71 4.97 -0.91 -0.21
C LEU A 71 5.45 0.32 -1.00
N LEU A 72 6.61 0.88 -0.66
CA LEU A 72 7.19 1.99 -1.41
C LEU A 72 7.51 1.57 -2.85
N ALA A 73 8.08 0.38 -3.05
CA ALA A 73 8.39 -0.14 -4.38
C ALA A 73 7.15 -0.25 -5.28
N VAL A 74 6.05 -0.85 -4.78
CA VAL A 74 4.81 -0.94 -5.58
C VAL A 74 4.12 0.41 -5.76
N ALA A 75 4.27 1.34 -4.81
CA ALA A 75 3.74 2.69 -4.95
C ALA A 75 4.46 3.44 -6.09
N ALA A 76 5.79 3.32 -6.20
CA ALA A 76 6.53 3.87 -7.34
C ALA A 76 6.12 3.23 -8.67
N GLN A 77 6.01 1.90 -8.73
CA GLN A 77 5.52 1.21 -9.93
C GLN A 77 4.12 1.67 -10.33
N HIS A 78 3.22 1.82 -9.35
CA HIS A 78 1.86 2.30 -9.59
C HIS A 78 1.85 3.77 -10.06
N ALA A 79 2.82 4.57 -9.63
CA ALA A 79 2.97 5.96 -10.04
C ALA A 79 3.49 6.14 -11.47
N GLU A 80 4.14 5.13 -12.09
CA GLU A 80 4.56 5.15 -13.50
C GLU A 80 3.40 5.55 -14.43
N PRO A 81 3.64 6.27 -15.54
CA PRO A 81 2.59 6.64 -16.50
C PRO A 81 1.80 5.44 -17.01
N GLY A 82 0.49 5.60 -17.20
CA GLY A 82 -0.41 4.55 -17.69
C GLY A 82 -1.60 4.31 -16.75
N ASP A 83 -2.18 3.13 -16.85
CA ASP A 83 -3.42 2.71 -16.16
C ASP A 83 -3.20 2.16 -14.74
N GLY A 84 -1.97 2.23 -14.23
CA GLY A 84 -1.58 1.72 -12.92
C GLY A 84 -1.65 0.20 -12.78
N LEU A 85 -1.64 -0.55 -13.88
CA LEU A 85 -1.63 -2.00 -13.82
C LEU A 85 -0.28 -2.51 -13.27
N LEU A 86 -0.33 -3.21 -12.13
CA LEU A 86 0.85 -3.82 -11.51
C LEU A 86 0.99 -5.26 -11.99
N ALA A 87 1.95 -5.52 -12.89
CA ALA A 87 2.28 -6.86 -13.36
C ALA A 87 2.72 -7.76 -12.19
N LEU A 88 2.22 -9.01 -12.14
CA LEU A 88 2.39 -9.90 -10.98
C LEU A 88 3.86 -10.24 -10.71
N ASP A 89 4.63 -10.41 -11.77
CA ASP A 89 6.07 -10.68 -11.77
C ASP A 89 6.90 -9.53 -11.20
N ARG A 90 6.48 -8.27 -11.43
CA ARG A 90 7.15 -7.05 -10.94
C ARG A 90 6.84 -6.72 -9.48
N ARG A 91 5.82 -7.35 -8.88
CA ARG A 91 5.46 -7.12 -7.47
C ARG A 91 6.50 -7.78 -6.56
N PRO A 92 6.90 -7.13 -5.46
CA PRO A 92 7.64 -7.79 -4.39
C PRO A 92 6.91 -9.04 -3.90
N ASP A 93 7.63 -10.11 -3.59
CA ASP A 93 7.05 -11.42 -3.25
C ASP A 93 6.00 -11.34 -2.14
N ARG A 94 6.27 -10.50 -1.13
CA ARG A 94 5.37 -10.25 0.01
C ARG A 94 4.00 -9.72 -0.40
N LEU A 95 3.89 -9.07 -1.56
CA LEU A 95 2.66 -8.47 -2.09
C LEU A 95 2.01 -9.30 -3.22
N LYS A 96 2.63 -10.42 -3.62
CA LYS A 96 2.03 -11.35 -4.61
C LYS A 96 0.83 -12.09 -4.02
N SER A 97 0.95 -12.61 -2.80
CA SER A 97 -0.14 -13.31 -2.10
C SER A 97 -1.06 -12.38 -1.29
N GLY A 98 -0.60 -11.17 -0.99
CA GLY A 98 -1.34 -10.20 -0.17
C GLY A 98 -2.37 -9.35 -0.93
N LEU A 99 -2.66 -9.64 -2.20
CA LEU A 99 -3.67 -8.88 -2.95
C LEU A 99 -5.09 -9.23 -2.45
N VAL A 100 -5.79 -8.24 -1.89
CA VAL A 100 -7.19 -8.38 -1.45
C VAL A 100 -8.15 -8.02 -2.57
N ALA A 101 -7.89 -6.90 -3.26
CA ALA A 101 -8.74 -6.45 -4.35
C ALA A 101 -7.95 -5.60 -5.36
N ARG A 102 -8.39 -5.66 -6.61
CA ARG A 102 -8.06 -4.68 -7.66
C ARG A 102 -9.37 -4.11 -8.19
N LEU A 103 -9.52 -2.80 -8.12
CA LEU A 103 -10.68 -2.06 -8.59
C LEU A 103 -10.35 -1.39 -9.93
N PRO A 104 -11.30 -1.30 -10.87
CA PRO A 104 -11.10 -0.57 -12.12
C PRO A 104 -10.84 0.92 -11.85
N PRO A 105 -10.23 1.64 -12.80
CA PRO A 105 -10.16 3.10 -12.75
C PRO A 105 -11.56 3.71 -12.60
N LEU A 106 -11.64 4.83 -11.90
CA LEU A 106 -12.87 5.63 -11.88
C LEU A 106 -13.07 6.32 -13.24
N PRO A 107 -14.33 6.52 -13.68
CA PRO A 107 -14.66 7.26 -14.91
C PRO A 107 -14.12 8.69 -14.93
#